data_AF-A0A3B8W5Q7-F1
#
_entry.id   AF-A0A3B8W5Q7-F1
#
_cell.length_a   1.000
_cell.length_b   1.000
_cell.length_c   1.000
_cell.angle_alpha   90.00
_cell.angle_beta   90.00
_cell.angle_gamma   90.00
#
_symmetry.space_group_name_H-M   'P 1'
#
loop_
_entity.id
_entity.type
_entity.pdbx_description
1 polymer ?
#
loop_
_entity_poly.entity_id
_entity_poly.type
_entity_poly.pdbx_seq_one_letter_code
_entity_poly.pdbx_strand_id
1 'polypeptide(L)' 'MHTEDYINRERLYGAHNYHPLPVVLHKGEGIYVWDVDGKQYMDFLS' A
#
# COMPACT_ATOMS: atom_id res chain seq x y z
N MET A 1 0.35 3.57 -12.59
CA MET A 1 1.50 3.46 -11.67
C MET A 1 1.30 2.17 -10.91
N HIS A 2 2.34 1.36 -10.79
CA HIS A 2 2.32 0.08 -10.09
C HIS A 2 2.82 0.26 -8.65
N THR A 3 2.64 -0.77 -7.81
CA THR A 3 3.06 -0.77 -6.40
C THR A 3 4.52 -0.28 -6.22
N GLU A 4 5.44 -0.71 -7.08
CA GLU A 4 6.86 -0.32 -7.03
C GLU A 4 7.10 1.18 -7.25
N ASP A 5 6.28 1.86 -8.05
CA ASP A 5 6.43 3.30 -8.31
C ASP A 5 6.25 4.12 -7.03
N TYR A 6 5.27 3.73 -6.22
CA TYR A 6 4.94 4.41 -4.96
C TYR A 6 5.96 4.10 -3.86
N ILE A 7 6.37 2.83 -3.73
CA ILE A 7 7.42 2.42 -2.79
C ILE A 7 8.73 3.15 -3.10
N ASN A 8 9.11 3.25 -4.38
CA ASN A 8 10.32 3.98 -4.77
C ASN A 8 10.21 5.47 -4.50
N ARG A 9 9.04 6.07 -4.69
CA ARG A 9 8.81 7.48 -4.35
C ARG A 9 8.96 7.72 -2.84
N GLU A 10 8.34 6.90 -2.00
CA GLU A 10 8.48 6.99 -0.55
C GLU A 10 9.93 6.78 -0.12
N ARG A 11 10.63 5.80 -0.71
CA ARG A 11 12.06 5.56 -0.44
C ARG A 11 12.94 6.77 -0.74
N LEU A 12 12.63 7.54 -1.79
CA LEU A 12 13.41 8.71 -2.22
C LEU A 12 13.14 9.95 -1.37
N TYR A 13 11.91 10.15 -0.90
CA TYR A 13 11.47 11.41 -0.32
C TYR A 13 10.98 11.31 1.14
N GLY A 14 10.73 10.12 1.65
CA GLY A 14 10.25 9.85 3.01
C GLY A 14 11.37 9.40 3.97
N ALA A 15 11.14 9.59 5.27
CA ALA A 15 12.03 9.06 6.31
C ALA A 15 11.89 7.54 6.42
N HIS A 16 12.98 6.82 6.67
CA HIS A 16 13.01 5.35 6.73
C HIS A 16 12.82 4.83 8.17
N ASN A 17 11.74 5.23 8.82
CA ASN A 17 11.43 4.85 10.22
C ASN A 17 10.36 3.76 10.34
N TYR A 18 9.84 3.26 9.22
CA TYR A 18 8.90 2.13 9.15
C TYR A 18 9.41 1.06 8.18
N HIS A 19 8.95 -0.17 8.38
CA HIS A 19 9.16 -1.29 7.45
C HIS A 19 7.79 -1.90 7.09
N PRO A 20 7.00 -1.20 6.25
CA PRO A 20 5.66 -1.66 5.88
C PRO A 20 5.72 -2.93 5.02
N LEU A 21 4.61 -3.68 5.01
CA LEU A 21 4.42 -4.75 4.02
C LEU A 21 4.48 -4.15 2.60
N PRO A 22 4.99 -4.90 1.60
CA PRO A 22 5.16 -4.40 0.24
C PRO A 22 3.81 -4.38 -0.52
N VAL A 23 2.88 -3.56 -0.04
CA VAL A 23 1.55 -3.35 -0.60
C VAL A 23 1.20 -1.87 -0.53
N VAL A 24 0.63 -1.33 -1.60
CA VAL A 24 0.21 0.08 -1.66
C VAL A 24 -1.29 0.13 -1.90
N LEU A 25 -2.03 0.46 -0.85
CA LEU A 25 -3.50 0.51 -0.87
C LEU A 25 -4.00 1.86 -1.39
N HIS A 26 -5.08 1.86 -2.19
CA HIS A 26 -5.68 3.10 -2.73
C HIS A 26 -7.19 3.23 -2.50
N LYS A 27 -7.89 2.14 -2.14
CA LYS A 27 -9.32 2.13 -1.83
C LYS A 27 -9.58 1.22 -0.63
N GLY A 28 -10.51 1.60 0.24
CA GLY A 28 -11.08 0.76 1.29
C GLY A 28 -12.60 0.86 1.31
N GLU A 29 -13.30 -0.24 1.58
CA GLU A 29 -14.76 -0.34 1.66
C GLU A 29 -15.16 -1.53 2.55
N GLY A 30 -15.79 -1.24 3.69
CA GLY A 30 -16.09 -2.26 4.70
C GLY A 30 -14.81 -2.96 5.17
N ILE A 31 -14.81 -4.29 5.15
CA ILE A 31 -13.64 -5.11 5.53
C ILE A 31 -12.62 -5.29 4.40
N TYR A 32 -12.85 -4.69 3.22
CA TYR A 32 -12.01 -4.91 2.05
C TYR A 32 -11.16 -3.68 1.71
N VAL A 33 -9.96 -3.93 1.21
CA VAL A 33 -9.04 -2.94 0.66
C VAL A 33 -8.52 -3.38 -0.71
N TRP A 34 -8.14 -2.42 -1.55
CA TRP A 34 -7.59 -2.67 -2.89
C TRP A 34 -6.22 -1.99 -3.03
N ASP A 35 -5.25 -2.74 -3.56
CA ASP A 35 -3.97 -2.17 -3.97
C ASP A 35 -4.05 -1.48 -5.33
N VAL A 36 -3.03 -0.69 -5.65
CA VAL A 36 -2.95 0.09 -6.90
C VAL A 36 -2.93 -0.76 -8.17
N ASP A 37 -2.67 -2.08 -8.04
CA ASP A 37 -2.71 -3.05 -9.13
C ASP A 37 -4.09 -3.75 -9.24
N GLY A 38 -5.06 -3.34 -8.40
CA GLY A 38 -6.46 -3.77 -8.43
C GLY A 38 -6.75 -5.04 -7.62
N LYS A 39 -5.78 -5.59 -6.90
CA LYS A 39 -6.00 -6.79 -6.09
C LYS A 39 -6.71 -6.42 -4.79
N GLN A 40 -7.71 -7.23 -4.45
CA GLN A 40 -8.54 -7.07 -3.26
C GLN A 40 -8.01 -7.93 -2.10
N TYR A 41 -8.06 -7.38 -0.89
CA TYR A 41 -7.68 -8.04 0.35
C TYR A 41 -8.75 -7.78 1.42
N MET A 42 -8.87 -8.69 2.39
CA MET A 42 -9.57 -8.38 3.63
C MET A 42 -8.57 -7.74 4.61
N ASP A 43 -8.99 -6.68 5.30
CA ASP A 43 -8.22 -6.03 6.36
C ASP A 43 -8.38 -6.79 7.69
N PHE A 44 -7.25 -7.16 8.29
CA PHE A 44 -7.14 -7.91 9.54
C PHE A 44 -6.26 -7.18 10.58
N LEU A 45 -5.97 -5.89 10.36
CA LEU A 45 -5.07 -5.09 11.20
C LEU A 45 -5.75 -3.86 11.85
N SER A 46 -7.09 -3.77 11.76
CA SER A 46 -7.89 -2.63 12.25
C SER A 46 -7.84 -2.42 13.76
#